data_AF-A0A9D1XL98-F1
#
_entry.id   AF-A0A9D1XL98-F1
#
_cell.length_a   1.000
_cell.length_b   1.000
_cell.length_c   1.000
_cell.angle_alpha   90.00
_cell.angle_beta   90.00
_cell.angle_gamma   90.00
#
_symmetry.space_group_name_H-M   'P 1'
#
loop_
_entity.id
_entity.type
_entity.pdbx_description
1 polymer ?
#
loop_
_entity_poly.entity_id
_entity_poly.type
_entity_poly.pdbx_seq_one_letter_code
_entity_poly.pdbx_strand_id
1 'polypeptide(L)'
;MKREALNQINKFVDFHPSPRIKINICLEGNEKEDSDNLIFGEKIVLDHNGKHQEIDYSDVSEIRLSMCSRIYNQGVIEYNPAKWFVKIWQTGAVGTVMVHIQYYLDFDIVLKDNILKFENTCIYDSLPIIRFLKDKGVVVNDPYQIENILTKYPDAMKLVNFLNEAFPKMAKKYGLDNPRGVEAIK
;
A
#
# COMPACT_ATOMS: atom_id res chain seq x y z
N MET A 1 8.67 25.61 2.87
CA MET A 1 8.75 24.49 3.82
C MET A 1 8.58 23.10 3.19
N LYS A 2 7.46 22.72 2.53
CA LYS A 2 7.27 21.35 1.97
C LYS A 2 8.37 20.89 0.98
N ARG A 3 8.88 21.79 0.13
CA ARG A 3 9.84 21.47 -0.95
C ARG A 3 11.26 21.21 -0.46
N GLU A 4 11.73 21.93 0.56
CA GLU A 4 13.06 21.71 1.16
C GLU A 4 13.13 20.43 1.98
N ALA A 5 12.07 20.11 2.74
CA ALA A 5 11.99 18.86 3.49
C ALA A 5 11.97 17.64 2.55
N LEU A 6 11.21 17.69 1.45
CA LEU A 6 11.24 16.65 0.41
C LEU A 6 12.63 16.50 -0.23
N ASN A 7 13.27 17.62 -0.58
CA ASN A 7 14.61 17.62 -1.16
C ASN A 7 15.68 17.04 -0.21
N GLN A 8 15.49 17.15 1.11
CA GLN A 8 16.38 16.53 2.09
C GLN A 8 16.10 15.03 2.26
N ILE A 9 14.83 14.61 2.31
CA ILE A 9 14.46 13.18 2.37
C ILE A 9 14.97 12.43 1.13
N ASN A 10 14.85 13.04 -0.05
CA ASN A 10 15.33 12.47 -1.32
C ASN A 10 16.86 12.28 -1.39
N LYS A 11 17.65 12.85 -0.47
CA LYS A 11 19.09 12.57 -0.35
C LYS A 11 19.40 11.28 0.39
N PHE A 12 18.42 10.76 1.14
CA PHE A 12 18.58 9.59 2.01
C PHE A 12 17.64 8.43 1.64
N VAL A 13 16.61 8.71 0.84
CA VAL A 13 15.60 7.76 0.39
C VAL A 13 15.35 8.02 -1.08
N ASP A 14 15.57 7.01 -1.92
CA ASP A 14 15.26 7.10 -3.35
C ASP A 14 13.74 7.15 -3.53
N PHE A 15 13.21 8.36 -3.73
CA PHE A 15 11.80 8.59 -4.00
C PHE A 15 11.45 8.18 -5.42
N HIS A 16 10.44 7.32 -5.57
CA HIS A 16 9.90 6.94 -6.86
C HIS A 16 8.40 7.27 -6.93
N PRO A 17 7.99 8.31 -7.69
CA PRO A 17 6.58 8.59 -7.88
C PRO A 17 5.90 7.37 -8.51
N SER A 18 4.82 6.89 -7.90
CA SER A 18 4.05 5.75 -8.41
C SER A 18 2.87 6.24 -9.25
N PRO A 19 2.64 5.65 -10.44
CA PRO A 19 1.48 5.97 -11.27
C PRO A 19 0.17 5.33 -10.77
N ARG A 20 0.22 4.57 -9.66
CA ARG A 20 -0.94 3.87 -9.08
C ARG A 20 -1.94 4.85 -8.47
N ILE A 21 -3.23 4.61 -8.72
CA ILE A 21 -4.31 5.36 -8.09
C ILE A 21 -4.45 4.87 -6.65
N LYS A 22 -4.20 5.75 -5.67
CA LYS A 22 -4.42 5.45 -4.25
C LYS A 22 -5.90 5.58 -3.93
N ILE A 23 -6.53 4.50 -3.49
CA ILE A 23 -8.00 4.41 -3.37
C ILE A 23 -8.43 3.54 -2.19
N ASN A 24 -9.65 3.74 -1.69
CA ASN A 24 -10.26 2.81 -0.74
C ASN A 24 -10.73 1.57 -1.50
N ILE A 25 -10.19 0.40 -1.18
CA ILE A 25 -10.64 -0.85 -1.79
C ILE A 25 -11.50 -1.61 -0.77
N CYS A 26 -12.73 -1.93 -1.13
CA CYS A 26 -13.73 -2.48 -0.20
C CYS A 26 -14.68 -3.48 -0.88
N LEU A 27 -15.42 -4.22 -0.06
CA LEU A 27 -16.58 -4.98 -0.51
C LEU A 27 -17.82 -4.07 -0.54
N GLU A 28 -18.77 -4.37 -1.42
CA GLU A 28 -20.08 -3.70 -1.50
C GLU A 28 -20.73 -3.57 -0.11
N GLY A 29 -21.21 -2.36 0.20
CA GLY A 29 -21.77 -1.99 1.51
C GLY A 29 -20.74 -1.49 2.54
N ASN A 30 -19.44 -1.46 2.20
CA ASN A 30 -18.37 -0.93 3.06
C ASN A 30 -17.65 0.27 2.43
N GLU A 31 -18.33 0.99 1.54
CA GLU A 31 -17.83 2.19 0.89
C GLU A 31 -17.57 3.29 1.92
N LYS A 32 -16.51 4.07 1.71
CA LYS A 32 -16.27 5.27 2.51
C LYS A 32 -16.92 6.47 1.84
N GLU A 33 -17.85 7.10 2.56
CA GLU A 33 -18.45 8.38 2.16
C GLU A 33 -17.37 9.43 1.85
N ASP A 34 -17.62 10.28 0.86
CA ASP A 34 -16.72 11.36 0.41
C ASP A 34 -15.30 10.91 0.02
N SER A 35 -15.14 9.67 -0.42
CA SER A 35 -13.86 9.14 -0.89
C SER A 35 -13.99 8.38 -2.21
N ASP A 36 -12.86 8.28 -2.91
CA ASP A 36 -12.78 7.40 -4.08
C ASP A 36 -12.75 5.94 -3.61
N ASN A 37 -13.59 5.10 -4.24
CA ASN A 37 -13.75 3.70 -3.88
C ASN A 37 -13.53 2.78 -5.10
N LEU A 38 -12.86 1.66 -4.87
CA LEU A 38 -12.88 0.48 -5.73
C LEU A 38 -13.65 -0.60 -4.98
N ILE A 39 -14.84 -0.91 -5.47
CA ILE A 39 -15.84 -1.71 -4.76
C ILE A 39 -15.96 -3.07 -5.44
N PHE A 40 -15.85 -4.14 -4.66
CA PHE A 40 -16.03 -5.50 -5.11
C PHE A 40 -17.38 -6.04 -4.64
N GLY A 41 -18.33 -6.20 -5.58
CA GLY A 41 -19.66 -6.76 -5.35
C GLY A 41 -20.07 -7.69 -6.51
N GLU A 42 -21.31 -7.57 -6.98
CA GLU A 42 -21.77 -8.30 -8.19
C GLU A 42 -20.86 -8.02 -9.40
N LYS A 43 -20.46 -6.76 -9.55
CA LYS A 43 -19.42 -6.26 -10.46
C LYS A 43 -18.28 -5.60 -9.68
N ILE A 44 -17.22 -5.22 -10.36
CA ILE A 44 -16.22 -4.30 -9.81
C ILE A 44 -16.63 -2.88 -10.20
N VAL A 45 -16.76 -1.99 -9.21
CA VAL A 45 -17.13 -0.59 -9.43
C VAL A 45 -15.96 0.31 -9.05
N LEU A 46 -15.59 1.21 -9.95
CA LEU A 46 -14.61 2.27 -9.70
C LEU A 46 -15.34 3.61 -9.63
N ASP A 47 -15.43 4.15 -8.42
CA ASP A 47 -15.87 5.51 -8.15
C ASP A 47 -14.64 6.38 -7.87
N HIS A 48 -14.25 7.19 -8.85
CA HIS A 48 -13.04 8.00 -8.76
C HIS A 48 -13.22 9.38 -9.39
N ASN A 49 -12.95 10.45 -8.64
CA ASN A 49 -13.09 11.84 -9.07
C ASN A 49 -14.49 12.15 -9.66
N GLY A 50 -15.55 11.64 -9.02
CA GLY A 50 -16.94 11.82 -9.46
C GLY A 50 -17.31 11.07 -10.74
N LYS A 51 -16.46 10.17 -11.23
CA LYS A 51 -16.76 9.25 -12.33
C LYS A 51 -17.07 7.87 -11.77
N HIS A 52 -18.11 7.25 -12.32
CA HIS A 52 -18.52 5.90 -12.02
C HIS A 52 -18.21 5.00 -13.22
N GLN A 53 -17.53 3.89 -12.98
CA GLN A 53 -17.23 2.89 -13.99
C GLN A 53 -17.47 1.48 -13.44
N GLU A 54 -18.22 0.67 -14.18
CA GLU A 54 -18.41 -0.74 -13.88
C GLU A 54 -17.50 -1.62 -14.74
N ILE A 55 -17.02 -2.72 -14.15
CA ILE A 55 -16.19 -3.73 -14.81
C ILE A 55 -16.80 -5.09 -14.48
N ASP A 56 -17.17 -5.84 -15.51
CA ASP A 56 -17.64 -7.20 -15.38
C ASP A 56 -16.48 -8.16 -15.11
N TYR A 57 -16.67 -9.10 -14.18
CA TYR A 57 -15.64 -10.09 -13.86
C TYR A 57 -15.25 -10.97 -15.05
N SER A 58 -16.12 -11.12 -16.06
CA SER A 58 -15.81 -11.83 -17.30
C SER A 58 -14.72 -11.16 -18.15
N ASP A 59 -14.44 -9.89 -17.91
CA ASP A 59 -13.37 -9.14 -18.58
C ASP A 59 -12.06 -9.11 -17.78
N VAL A 60 -12.08 -9.62 -16.55
CA VAL A 60 -10.93 -9.72 -15.66
C VAL A 60 -10.21 -11.05 -15.91
N SER A 61 -8.96 -10.97 -16.35
CA SER A 61 -8.12 -12.15 -16.54
C SER A 61 -7.49 -12.61 -15.22
N GLU A 62 -6.98 -11.66 -14.42
CA GLU A 62 -6.45 -11.92 -13.09
C GLU A 62 -6.41 -10.62 -12.26
N ILE A 63 -6.33 -10.79 -10.94
CA ILE A 63 -5.98 -9.73 -9.99
C ILE A 63 -4.57 -10.00 -9.48
N ARG A 64 -3.62 -9.08 -9.70
CA ARG A 64 -2.26 -9.24 -9.18
C ARG A 64 -2.08 -8.44 -7.91
N LEU A 65 -1.53 -9.11 -6.88
CA LEU A 65 -1.27 -8.52 -5.59
C LEU A 65 0.23 -8.25 -5.43
N SER A 66 0.59 -7.09 -4.90
CA SER A 66 1.95 -6.79 -4.45
C SER A 66 1.93 -5.82 -3.27
N MET A 67 2.95 -5.84 -2.43
CA MET A 67 3.01 -4.92 -1.28
C MET A 67 3.98 -3.79 -1.54
N CYS A 68 3.70 -2.63 -0.97
CA CYS A 68 4.65 -1.52 -0.92
C CYS A 68 4.66 -0.86 0.46
N SER A 69 5.71 -0.12 0.76
CA SER A 69 5.73 0.74 1.93
C SER A 69 5.85 2.23 1.57
N ARG A 70 5.38 3.11 2.45
CA ARG A 70 5.58 4.56 2.37
C ARG A 70 6.07 5.09 3.71
N ILE A 71 6.82 6.17 3.65
CA ILE A 71 7.17 6.96 4.83
C ILE A 71 5.97 7.81 5.21
N TYR A 72 5.38 7.54 6.37
CA TYR A 72 4.34 8.37 6.97
C TYR A 72 5.01 9.49 7.78
N ASN A 73 4.77 10.75 7.39
CA ASN A 73 5.38 11.91 8.04
C ASN A 73 4.31 12.86 8.58
N GLN A 74 4.02 12.78 9.87
CA GLN A 74 2.99 13.60 10.54
C GLN A 74 3.43 15.07 10.76
N GLY A 75 4.72 15.38 10.61
CA GLY A 75 5.27 16.72 10.74
C GLY A 75 6.78 16.70 10.56
N VAL A 76 7.29 17.65 9.78
CA VAL A 76 8.64 18.24 9.92
C VAL A 76 9.67 17.36 10.63
N ILE A 77 10.61 16.80 9.85
CA ILE A 77 11.95 16.47 10.34
C ILE A 77 12.41 17.62 11.23
N GLU A 78 12.42 17.42 12.56
CA GLU A 78 13.12 18.33 13.44
C GLU A 78 14.59 18.32 13.03
N TYR A 79 15.01 19.48 12.54
CA TYR A 79 16.28 19.75 11.90
C TYR A 79 17.43 19.49 12.88
N ASN A 80 18.25 18.46 12.64
CA ASN A 80 19.55 18.35 13.29
C ASN A 80 20.65 17.92 12.29
N PRO A 81 21.28 18.85 11.56
CA PRO A 81 22.16 18.55 10.42
C PRO A 81 23.45 17.76 10.75
N ALA A 82 23.68 17.36 12.00
CA ALA A 82 24.91 16.68 12.42
C ALA A 82 24.81 15.15 12.56
N LYS A 83 23.62 14.51 12.55
CA LYS A 83 23.51 13.07 12.90
C LYS A 83 22.35 12.34 12.22
N TRP A 84 22.53 11.80 11.01
CA TRP A 84 21.45 11.04 10.34
C TRP A 84 21.98 9.76 9.69
N PHE A 85 21.74 8.63 10.37
CA PHE A 85 21.62 7.31 9.75
C PHE A 85 20.16 6.91 9.90
N VAL A 86 19.46 6.63 8.78
CA VAL A 86 18.09 6.11 8.82
C VAL A 86 18.17 4.64 9.24
N LYS A 87 18.04 4.37 10.54
CA LYS A 87 17.85 3.02 11.08
C LYS A 87 16.36 2.76 11.23
N ILE A 88 15.83 1.92 10.33
CA ILE A 88 14.53 1.26 10.50
C ILE A 88 14.73 0.26 11.67
N TRP A 89 14.27 0.64 12.86
CA TRP A 89 14.35 -0.08 14.16
C TRP A 89 15.59 -0.96 14.40
N GLN A 90 16.60 -0.42 15.09
CA GLN A 90 17.36 -1.17 16.10
C GLN A 90 17.66 -0.24 17.27
N THR A 91 17.17 -0.59 18.45
CA THR A 91 17.34 0.15 19.71
C THR A 91 18.82 0.38 20.07
N GLY A 92 19.09 1.55 20.65
CA GLY A 92 20.32 1.84 21.41
C GLY A 92 21.37 2.71 20.71
N ALA A 93 21.13 4.02 20.60
CA ALA A 93 22.16 5.07 20.59
C ALA A 93 21.52 6.47 20.61
N VAL A 94 22.20 7.43 21.23
CA VAL A 94 21.78 8.84 21.32
C VAL A 94 21.77 9.47 19.91
N GLY A 95 20.59 9.78 19.38
CA GLY A 95 20.39 10.53 18.12
C GLY A 95 19.58 9.80 17.04
N THR A 96 18.40 9.29 17.37
CA THR A 96 17.53 8.55 16.43
C THR A 96 16.39 9.42 15.91
N VAL A 97 16.19 9.44 14.59
CA VAL A 97 14.99 10.00 13.96
C VAL A 97 14.02 8.86 13.73
N MET A 98 12.84 8.93 14.34
CA MET A 98 11.79 7.95 14.15
C MET A 98 10.97 8.32 12.92
N VAL A 99 11.01 7.47 11.91
CA VAL A 99 10.19 7.60 10.71
C VAL A 99 9.15 6.48 10.73
N HIS A 100 7.88 6.83 10.75
CA HIS A 100 6.80 5.84 10.70
C HIS A 100 6.70 5.29 9.27
N ILE A 101 6.71 3.97 9.12
CA ILE A 101 6.51 3.30 7.83
C ILE A 101 5.09 2.76 7.80
N GLN A 102 4.37 3.05 6.73
CA GLN A 102 3.05 2.51 6.47
C GLN A 102 3.11 1.52 5.31
N TYR A 103 2.41 0.40 5.46
CA TYR A 103 2.36 -0.66 4.46
C TYR A 103 1.02 -0.65 3.75
N TYR A 104 1.08 -0.88 2.45
CA TYR A 104 -0.05 -0.83 1.54
C TYR A 104 -0.05 -2.06 0.64
N LEU A 105 -1.23 -2.35 0.10
CA LEU A 105 -1.43 -3.44 -0.84
C LEU A 105 -1.80 -2.87 -2.21
N ASP A 106 -1.00 -3.21 -3.20
CA ASP A 106 -1.32 -2.94 -4.59
C ASP A 106 -2.29 -3.99 -5.12
N PHE A 107 -3.30 -3.51 -5.84
CA PHE A 107 -4.24 -4.31 -6.60
C PHE A 107 -4.15 -3.90 -8.07
N ASP A 108 -3.59 -4.78 -8.91
CA ASP A 108 -3.66 -4.62 -10.35
C ASP A 108 -4.81 -5.47 -10.91
N ILE A 109 -5.76 -4.82 -11.58
CA ILE A 109 -6.82 -5.49 -12.32
C ILE A 109 -6.35 -5.67 -13.76
N VAL A 110 -6.06 -6.91 -14.14
CA VAL A 110 -5.64 -7.25 -15.50
C VAL A 110 -6.89 -7.53 -16.34
N LEU A 111 -7.14 -6.62 -17.28
CA LEU A 111 -8.16 -6.77 -18.32
C LEU A 111 -7.50 -7.28 -19.60
N LYS A 112 -8.29 -7.66 -20.61
CA LYS A 112 -7.80 -8.19 -21.90
C LYS A 112 -6.76 -7.27 -22.58
N ASP A 113 -7.02 -5.96 -22.59
CA ASP A 113 -6.20 -4.99 -23.32
C ASP A 113 -5.51 -3.94 -22.41
N ASN A 114 -5.73 -3.99 -21.10
CA ASN A 114 -5.27 -2.96 -20.18
C ASN A 114 -5.02 -3.50 -18.77
N ILE A 115 -4.21 -2.81 -17.98
CA ILE A 115 -4.02 -3.07 -16.56
C ILE A 115 -4.36 -1.81 -15.77
N LEU A 116 -5.40 -1.90 -14.96
CA LEU A 116 -5.74 -0.85 -14.00
C LEU A 116 -4.92 -1.07 -12.73
N LYS A 117 -4.24 -0.02 -12.25
CA LYS A 117 -3.27 -0.14 -11.16
C LYS A 117 -3.66 0.68 -9.95
N PHE A 118 -3.98 0.00 -8.86
CA PHE A 118 -4.43 0.62 -7.61
C PHE A 118 -3.46 0.35 -6.47
N GLU A 119 -3.47 1.25 -5.48
CA GLU A 119 -2.85 1.09 -4.17
C GLU A 119 -3.95 1.25 -3.13
N ASN A 120 -4.26 0.17 -2.40
CA ASN A 120 -5.25 0.19 -1.33
C ASN A 120 -4.75 1.06 -0.18
N THR A 121 -5.57 2.01 0.27
CA THR A 121 -5.31 2.83 1.45
C THR A 121 -5.30 2.06 2.77
N CYS A 122 -5.85 0.83 2.81
CA CYS A 122 -5.93 0.02 4.02
C CYS A 122 -5.60 -1.45 3.75
N ILE A 123 -4.39 -1.89 4.11
CA ILE A 123 -3.98 -3.29 3.93
C ILE A 123 -4.85 -4.28 4.74
N TYR A 124 -5.43 -3.86 5.86
CA TYR A 124 -6.23 -4.71 6.75
C TYR A 124 -7.54 -5.16 6.11
N ASP A 125 -8.16 -4.29 5.31
CA ASP A 125 -9.46 -4.54 4.68
C ASP A 125 -9.34 -5.50 3.49
N SER A 126 -8.12 -5.91 3.14
CA SER A 126 -7.84 -6.65 1.92
C SER A 126 -8.11 -8.16 2.01
N LEU A 127 -8.05 -8.76 3.21
CA LEU A 127 -8.24 -10.22 3.35
C LEU A 127 -9.65 -10.68 2.95
N PRO A 128 -10.74 -10.04 3.41
CA PRO A 128 -12.09 -10.37 2.95
C PRO A 128 -12.24 -10.27 1.42
N ILE A 129 -11.60 -9.27 0.82
CA ILE A 129 -11.65 -9.01 -0.63
C ILE A 129 -10.94 -10.12 -1.40
N ILE A 130 -9.74 -10.52 -0.95
CA ILE A 130 -8.98 -11.63 -1.57
C ILE A 130 -9.80 -12.92 -1.53
N ARG A 131 -10.45 -13.23 -0.41
CA ARG A 131 -11.29 -14.44 -0.27
C ARG A 131 -12.52 -14.36 -1.16
N PHE A 132 -13.22 -13.22 -1.14
CA PHE A 132 -14.37 -12.98 -2.00
C PHE A 132 -14.04 -13.19 -3.50
N LEU A 133 -12.91 -12.65 -3.97
CA LEU A 133 -12.46 -12.83 -5.35
C LEU A 133 -12.23 -14.31 -5.69
N LYS A 134 -11.59 -15.06 -4.80
CA LYS A 134 -11.34 -16.49 -4.98
C LYS A 134 -12.63 -17.31 -4.99
N ASP A 135 -13.56 -17.03 -4.08
CA ASP A 135 -14.86 -17.69 -4.01
C ASP A 135 -15.69 -17.44 -5.28
N LYS A 136 -15.53 -16.26 -5.90
CA LYS A 136 -16.15 -15.90 -7.18
C LYS A 136 -15.45 -16.55 -8.40
N GLY A 137 -14.35 -17.26 -8.19
CA GLY A 137 -13.58 -17.92 -9.24
C GLY A 137 -12.61 -16.99 -10.00
N VAL A 138 -12.35 -15.79 -9.48
CA VAL A 138 -11.36 -14.88 -10.06
C VAL A 138 -9.96 -15.38 -9.75
N VAL A 139 -9.08 -15.39 -10.75
CA VAL A 139 -7.67 -15.73 -10.55
C VAL A 139 -6.98 -14.61 -9.76
N VAL A 140 -6.61 -14.91 -8.51
CA VAL A 140 -5.82 -13.99 -7.66
C VAL A 140 -4.37 -14.44 -7.65
N ASN A 141 -3.51 -13.66 -8.30
CA ASN A 141 -2.08 -13.88 -8.36
C ASN A 141 -1.40 -13.24 -7.14
N ASP A 142 -1.10 -14.07 -6.16
CA ASP A 142 -0.48 -13.71 -4.88
C ASP A 142 0.91 -14.36 -4.71
N PRO A 143 1.93 -13.90 -5.45
CA PRO A 143 3.26 -14.52 -5.42
C PRO A 143 4.00 -14.27 -4.11
N TYR A 144 3.50 -13.35 -3.28
CA TYR A 144 4.11 -12.95 -2.01
C TYR A 144 3.41 -13.55 -0.79
N GLN A 145 2.41 -14.41 -1.00
CA GLN A 145 1.63 -15.08 0.05
C GLN A 145 0.96 -14.08 1.02
N ILE A 146 0.47 -12.97 0.47
CA ILE A 146 -0.20 -11.88 1.18
C ILE A 146 -1.43 -12.42 1.92
N GLU A 147 -2.22 -13.30 1.31
CA GLU A 147 -3.36 -13.91 1.99
C GLU A 147 -2.93 -14.66 3.27
N ASN A 148 -1.84 -15.44 3.18
CA ASN A 148 -1.31 -16.18 4.32
C ASN A 148 -0.79 -15.23 5.41
N ILE A 149 -0.12 -14.14 5.03
CA ILE A 149 0.35 -13.10 5.94
C ILE A 149 -0.85 -12.47 6.66
N LEU A 150 -1.86 -12.02 5.94
CA LEU A 150 -3.04 -11.39 6.52
C LEU A 150 -3.85 -12.35 7.38
N THR A 151 -3.94 -13.64 7.00
CA THR A 151 -4.60 -14.68 7.79
C THR A 151 -3.85 -14.95 9.10
N LYS A 152 -2.51 -14.96 9.08
CA LYS A 152 -1.68 -15.21 10.26
C LYS A 152 -1.64 -14.01 11.21
N TYR A 153 -1.74 -12.79 10.67
CA TYR A 153 -1.67 -11.54 11.44
C TYR A 153 -2.94 -10.70 11.22
N PRO A 154 -4.10 -11.12 11.76
CA PRO A 154 -5.37 -10.39 11.57
C PRO A 154 -5.47 -9.11 12.40
N ASP A 155 -4.66 -9.00 13.45
CA ASP A 155 -4.56 -7.80 14.28
C ASP A 155 -3.63 -6.77 13.63
N ALA A 156 -4.09 -5.52 13.57
CA ALA A 156 -3.40 -4.46 12.86
C ALA A 156 -1.98 -4.21 13.38
N MET A 157 -1.83 -4.17 14.70
CA MET A 157 -0.54 -3.94 15.36
C MET A 157 0.42 -5.12 15.14
N LYS A 158 -0.06 -6.36 15.25
CA LYS A 158 0.75 -7.56 14.96
C LYS A 158 1.21 -7.61 13.51
N LEU A 159 0.36 -7.25 12.55
CA LEU A 159 0.74 -7.20 11.14
C LEU A 159 1.83 -6.16 10.90
N VAL A 160 1.68 -4.95 11.43
CA VAL A 160 2.69 -3.88 11.30
C VAL A 160 4.03 -4.31 11.90
N ASN A 161 4.01 -4.91 13.09
CA ASN A 161 5.24 -5.40 13.72
C ASN A 161 5.94 -6.47 12.88
N PHE A 162 5.17 -7.42 12.34
CA PHE A 162 5.72 -8.41 11.40
C PHE A 162 6.32 -7.76 10.14
N LEU A 163 5.59 -6.82 9.52
CA LEU A 163 6.04 -6.16 8.29
C LEU A 163 7.28 -5.27 8.53
N ASN A 164 7.41 -4.62 9.69
CA ASN A 164 8.61 -3.88 10.07
C ASN A 164 9.88 -4.73 10.04
N GLU A 165 9.78 -6.00 10.42
CA GLU A 165 10.92 -6.92 10.43
C GLU A 165 11.12 -7.65 9.09
N ALA A 166 10.02 -8.06 8.47
CA ALA A 166 10.04 -8.95 7.29
C ALA A 166 10.08 -8.20 5.96
N PHE A 167 9.35 -7.08 5.85
CA PHE A 167 9.14 -6.39 4.58
C PHE A 167 10.44 -5.90 3.92
N PRO A 168 11.45 -5.35 4.63
CA PRO A 168 12.70 -4.95 3.98
C PRO A 168 13.43 -6.11 3.27
N LYS A 169 13.37 -7.32 3.84
CA LYS A 169 13.95 -8.51 3.24
C LYS A 169 13.11 -9.00 2.05
N MET A 170 11.79 -8.98 2.19
CA MET A 170 10.87 -9.31 1.10
C MET A 170 11.03 -8.35 -0.08
N ALA A 171 11.08 -7.05 0.18
CA ALA A 171 11.25 -6.02 -0.83
C ALA A 171 12.56 -6.19 -1.60
N LYS A 172 13.68 -6.44 -0.92
CA LYS A 172 14.95 -6.75 -1.58
C LYS A 172 14.88 -8.04 -2.41
N LYS A 173 14.22 -9.08 -1.90
CA LYS A 173 14.10 -10.38 -2.59
C LYS A 173 13.26 -10.28 -3.87
N TYR A 174 12.19 -9.50 -3.82
CA TYR A 174 11.16 -9.47 -4.85
C TYR A 174 11.14 -8.17 -5.68
N GLY A 175 12.04 -7.23 -5.40
CA GLY A 175 12.06 -5.93 -6.07
C GLY A 175 10.83 -5.06 -5.77
N LEU A 176 10.30 -5.13 -4.54
CA LEU A 176 9.15 -4.32 -4.13
C LEU A 176 9.59 -2.93 -3.68
N ASP A 177 8.69 -1.96 -3.83
CA ASP A 177 8.94 -0.58 -3.39
C ASP A 177 9.02 -0.49 -1.86
N ASN A 178 10.19 -0.13 -1.34
CA ASN A 178 10.43 0.00 0.10
C ASN A 178 11.48 1.08 0.45
N PRO A 179 11.07 2.33 0.70
CA PRO A 179 9.73 2.87 0.53
C PRO A 179 9.48 3.40 -0.89
N ARG A 180 8.23 3.34 -1.34
CA ARG A 180 7.74 3.95 -2.58
C ARG A 180 7.83 5.47 -2.54
N GLY A 181 7.62 6.08 -1.37
CA GLY A 181 7.73 7.53 -1.21
C GLY A 181 7.20 8.02 0.14
N VAL A 182 7.00 9.34 0.24
CA VAL A 182 6.48 9.99 1.44
C VAL A 182 4.97 10.20 1.30
N GLU A 183 4.23 9.82 2.33
CA GLU A 183 2.85 10.18 2.53
C GLU A 183 2.77 11.46 3.36
N ALA A 184 2.37 12.53 2.70
CA ALA A 184 2.08 13.81 3.34
C ALA A 184 0.61 13.87 3.75
N ILE A 185 0.32 14.37 4.94
CA ILE A 185 -1.04 14.74 5.33
C ILE A 185 -1.52 15.85 4.38
N LYS A 186 -2.71 15.66 3.81
CA LYS A 186 -3.44 16.71 3.08
C LYS A 186 -4.01 17.71 4.07
#